data_AF-A0A817RLG3-F1
#
_entry.id   AF-A0A817RLG3-F1
#
_cell.length_a   1.000
_cell.length_b   1.000
_cell.length_c   1.000
_cell.angle_alpha   90.00
_cell.angle_beta   90.00
_cell.angle_gamma   90.00
#
_symmetry.space_group_name_H-M   'P 1'
#
loop_
_entity.id
_entity.type
_entity.pdbx_description
1 polymer ?
#
loop_
_entity_poly.entity_id
_entity_poly.type
_entity_poly.pdbx_seq_one_letter_code
_entity_poly.pdbx_strand_id
1 'polypeptide(L)'
;MDISPLADFALDKYKTSLIEKKTLIFDRNINNNAKTDEITRRFPGYSREGKKFNADVHRQHIFGLHVANYMTSLKEENPDLYSKQFSRFVKGGIEPSSFEALYKAAHAAIRADPSPSPKKEKKVGAPKPKRWNKVKLARSSRKNRVQQRKTAYLKTIQGGDNE
;
A
#
# COMPACT_ATOMS: atom_id res chain seq x y z
N MET A 1 -17.86 -50.13 -37.98
CA MET A 1 -17.39 -50.78 -36.73
C MET A 1 -17.75 -49.82 -35.62
N ASP A 2 -18.92 -50.09 -35.04
CA ASP A 2 -19.62 -49.17 -34.16
C ASP A 2 -18.86 -49.08 -32.84
N ILE A 3 -18.44 -47.86 -32.50
CA ILE A 3 -17.83 -47.56 -31.21
C ILE A 3 -18.90 -47.92 -30.17
N SER A 4 -18.54 -48.86 -29.31
CA SER A 4 -19.45 -49.59 -28.44
C SER A 4 -20.22 -48.65 -27.50
N PRO A 5 -21.53 -48.89 -27.26
CA PRO A 5 -22.36 -48.11 -26.32
C PRO A 5 -21.78 -48.00 -24.90
N LEU A 6 -20.85 -48.89 -24.56
CA LEU A 6 -20.13 -48.93 -23.30
C LEU A 6 -19.14 -47.76 -23.14
N ALA A 7 -18.52 -47.29 -24.24
CA ALA A 7 -17.57 -46.18 -24.21
C ALA A 7 -18.28 -44.85 -23.96
N ASP A 8 -19.45 -44.65 -24.58
CA ASP A 8 -20.26 -43.44 -24.38
C ASP A 8 -20.83 -43.37 -22.96
N PHE A 9 -21.28 -44.50 -22.40
CA PHE A 9 -21.75 -44.57 -21.02
C PHE A 9 -20.63 -44.28 -19.99
N ALA A 10 -19.41 -44.77 -20.24
CA ALA A 10 -18.27 -44.50 -19.38
C ALA A 10 -17.86 -43.01 -19.41
N LEU A 11 -17.92 -42.39 -20.59
CA LEU A 11 -17.57 -40.99 -20.79
C LEU A 11 -18.62 -40.05 -20.18
N ASP A 12 -19.90 -40.44 -20.23
CA ASP A 12 -21.00 -39.72 -19.58
C ASP A 12 -20.90 -39.79 -18.05
N LYS A 13 -20.66 -40.97 -17.48
CA LYS A 13 -20.37 -41.12 -16.04
C LYS A 13 -19.16 -40.29 -15.59
N TYR A 14 -18.12 -40.22 -16.41
CA TYR A 14 -16.92 -39.45 -16.06
C TYR A 14 -17.21 -37.95 -16.08
N LYS A 15 -17.95 -37.47 -17.09
CA LYS A 15 -18.39 -36.06 -17.21
C LYS A 15 -19.33 -35.65 -16.08
N THR A 16 -20.32 -36.48 -15.73
CA THR A 16 -21.23 -36.22 -14.59
C THR A 16 -20.47 -36.20 -13.28
N SER A 17 -19.56 -37.15 -13.04
CA SER A 17 -18.71 -37.14 -11.83
C SER A 17 -17.79 -35.91 -11.73
N LEU A 18 -17.33 -35.37 -12.88
CA LEU A 18 -16.46 -34.21 -12.92
C LEU A 18 -17.25 -32.92 -12.69
N ILE A 19 -18.50 -32.85 -13.16
CA ILE A 19 -19.44 -31.76 -12.88
C ILE A 19 -19.83 -31.78 -11.40
N GLU A 20 -20.19 -32.94 -10.84
CA GLU A 20 -20.49 -33.10 -9.41
C GLU A 20 -19.29 -32.76 -8.50
N LYS A 21 -18.07 -33.14 -8.91
CA LYS A 21 -16.85 -32.74 -8.17
C LYS A 21 -16.55 -31.25 -8.31
N LYS A 22 -16.85 -30.62 -9.46
CA LYS A 22 -16.73 -29.17 -9.65
C LYS A 22 -17.76 -28.39 -8.84
N THR A 23 -19.00 -28.86 -8.75
CA THR A 23 -20.03 -28.24 -7.91
C THR A 23 -19.70 -28.40 -6.43
N LEU A 24 -19.24 -29.58 -5.99
CA LEU A 24 -18.77 -29.80 -4.60
C LEU A 24 -17.59 -28.90 -4.19
N ILE A 25 -16.67 -28.58 -5.11
CA ILE A 25 -15.57 -27.64 -4.84
C ILE A 25 -16.08 -26.18 -4.78
N PHE A 26 -17.08 -25.83 -5.59
CA PHE A 26 -17.71 -24.51 -5.58
C PHE A 26 -18.56 -24.30 -4.31
N ASP A 27 -19.31 -25.32 -3.89
CA ASP A 27 -20.17 -25.29 -2.69
C ASP A 27 -19.35 -25.26 -1.39
N ARG A 28 -18.14 -25.83 -1.38
CA ARG A 28 -17.19 -25.70 -0.26
C ARG A 28 -16.75 -24.24 -0.03
N ASN A 29 -16.80 -23.39 -1.05
CA ASN A 29 -16.37 -21.98 -0.94
C ASN A 29 -17.49 -21.04 -0.43
N ILE A 30 -18.74 -21.52 -0.37
CA ILE A 30 -19.90 -20.77 0.14
C ILE A 30 -20.06 -20.95 1.66
N ASN A 31 -19.56 -22.05 2.24
CA ASN A 31 -19.57 -22.31 3.69
C ASN A 31 -18.32 -21.81 4.44
N ASN A 32 -17.83 -20.61 4.12
CA ASN A 32 -16.77 -19.93 4.88
C ASN A 32 -17.22 -19.33 6.24
N ASN A 33 -18.29 -19.85 6.85
CA ASN A 33 -18.83 -19.33 8.13
C ASN A 33 -17.86 -19.53 9.32
N ALA A 34 -16.96 -20.52 9.26
CA ALA A 34 -15.96 -20.70 10.33
C ALA A 34 -14.83 -19.64 10.29
N LYS A 35 -14.64 -18.93 9.17
CA LYS A 35 -13.57 -17.93 8.99
C LYS A 35 -14.02 -16.53 9.35
N THR A 36 -15.32 -16.27 9.34
CA THR A 36 -15.93 -14.98 9.67
C THR A 36 -15.84 -14.66 11.17
N ASP A 37 -15.86 -15.68 12.03
CA ASP A 37 -15.88 -15.52 13.49
C ASP A 37 -14.53 -15.06 14.06
N GLU A 38 -13.40 -15.42 13.43
CA GLU A 38 -12.07 -14.99 13.85
C GLU A 38 -11.75 -13.55 13.43
N ILE A 39 -12.23 -13.13 12.25
CA ILE A 39 -11.91 -11.82 11.68
C ILE A 39 -12.61 -10.70 12.47
N THR A 40 -13.85 -10.93 12.91
CA THR A 40 -14.62 -9.95 13.68
C THR A 40 -13.99 -9.56 15.01
N ARG A 41 -13.13 -10.43 15.58
CA ARG A 41 -12.39 -10.17 16.82
C ARG A 41 -11.36 -9.05 16.71
N ARG A 42 -10.97 -8.70 15.49
CA ARG A 42 -9.98 -7.64 15.20
C ARG A 42 -10.62 -6.31 14.82
N PHE A 43 -11.92 -6.28 14.60
CA PHE A 43 -12.60 -5.06 14.22
C PHE A 43 -12.85 -4.14 15.42
N PRO A 44 -12.79 -2.81 15.21
CA PRO A 44 -13.29 -1.84 16.17
C PRO A 44 -14.73 -2.15 16.56
N GLY A 45 -15.05 -2.13 17.85
CA GLY A 45 -16.37 -2.51 18.38
C GLY A 45 -16.48 -3.95 18.90
N TYR A 46 -15.42 -4.76 18.80
CA TYR A 46 -15.39 -6.09 19.42
C TYR A 46 -14.98 -6.02 20.91
N SER A 47 -15.80 -6.59 21.80
CA SER A 47 -15.45 -6.75 23.22
C SER A 47 -14.86 -8.14 23.48
N ARG A 48 -13.62 -8.19 24.00
CA ARG A 48 -12.94 -9.46 24.35
C ARG A 48 -13.62 -10.19 25.49
N GLU A 49 -14.18 -9.45 26.44
CA GLU A 49 -14.88 -9.97 27.61
C GLU A 49 -16.26 -10.50 27.22
N GLY A 50 -17.03 -9.70 26.48
CA GLY A 50 -18.38 -10.06 26.07
C GLY A 50 -18.43 -11.02 24.87
N LYS A 51 -17.31 -11.26 24.18
CA LYS A 51 -17.22 -11.98 22.89
C LYS A 51 -18.30 -11.54 21.88
N LYS A 52 -18.67 -10.27 21.93
CA LYS A 52 -19.75 -9.66 21.13
C LYS A 52 -19.17 -8.52 20.31
N PHE A 53 -19.64 -8.42 19.07
CA PHE A 53 -19.26 -7.40 18.12
C PHE A 53 -20.38 -6.36 18.00
N ASN A 54 -20.04 -5.08 18.21
CA ASN A 54 -20.93 -3.96 17.98
C ASN A 54 -20.72 -3.37 16.58
N ALA A 55 -21.70 -3.57 15.70
CA ALA A 55 -21.64 -3.14 14.30
C ALA A 55 -21.71 -1.61 14.15
N ASP A 56 -22.37 -0.89 15.06
CA ASP A 56 -22.53 0.56 14.98
C ASP A 56 -21.21 1.27 15.22
N VAL A 57 -20.45 0.82 16.21
CA VAL A 57 -19.09 1.34 16.48
C VAL A 57 -18.19 1.08 15.26
N HIS A 58 -18.25 -0.13 14.70
CA HIS A 58 -17.47 -0.44 13.49
C HIS A 58 -17.84 0.47 12.31
N ARG A 59 -19.14 0.70 12.09
CA ARG A 59 -19.67 1.62 11.07
C ARG A 59 -19.16 3.05 11.29
N GLN A 60 -19.17 3.54 12.53
CA GLN A 60 -18.63 4.87 12.88
C GLN A 60 -17.14 4.98 12.55
N HIS A 61 -16.37 3.91 12.75
CA HIS A 61 -14.95 3.90 12.37
C HIS A 61 -14.74 3.90 10.85
N ILE A 62 -15.56 3.17 10.09
CA ILE A 62 -15.50 3.16 8.61
C ILE A 62 -15.73 4.56 8.03
N PHE A 63 -16.69 5.31 8.57
CA PHE A 63 -17.00 6.66 8.10
C PHE A 63 -16.22 7.77 8.83
N GLY A 64 -15.27 7.41 9.69
CA GLY A 64 -14.40 8.38 10.37
C GLY A 64 -15.08 9.24 11.44
N LEU A 65 -16.28 8.87 11.92
CA LEU A 65 -17.01 9.66 12.93
C LEU A 65 -16.22 9.79 14.24
N HIS A 66 -15.45 8.77 14.62
CA HIS A 66 -14.57 8.85 15.80
C HIS A 66 -13.53 9.99 15.69
N VAL A 67 -13.02 10.26 14.49
CA VAL A 67 -12.11 11.39 14.24
C VAL A 67 -12.88 12.71 14.30
N ALA A 68 -14.08 12.76 13.70
CA ALA A 68 -14.94 13.94 13.76
C ALA A 68 -15.32 14.31 15.21
N ASN A 69 -15.64 13.33 16.03
CA ASN A 69 -15.92 13.52 17.45
C ASN A 69 -14.69 14.06 18.19
N TYR A 70 -13.51 13.50 17.94
CA TYR A 70 -12.26 13.98 18.54
C TYR A 70 -11.87 15.39 18.07
N MET A 71 -12.11 15.71 16.80
CA MET A 71 -11.93 17.06 16.27
C MET A 71 -12.86 18.06 16.97
N THR A 72 -14.10 17.67 17.25
CA THR A 72 -15.09 18.51 17.92
C THR A 72 -14.72 18.76 19.37
N SER A 73 -14.39 17.70 20.13
CA SER A 73 -13.97 17.84 21.53
C SER A 73 -12.70 18.69 21.67
N LEU A 74 -11.70 18.48 20.81
CA LEU A 74 -10.47 19.29 20.85
C LEU A 74 -10.68 20.75 20.45
N LYS A 75 -11.63 21.02 19.55
CA LYS A 75 -11.95 22.39 19.13
C LYS A 75 -12.54 23.19 20.29
N GLU A 76 -13.32 22.54 21.16
CA GLU A 76 -13.91 23.14 22.35
C GLU A 76 -12.93 23.23 23.53
N GLU A 77 -12.16 22.17 23.77
CA GLU A 77 -11.25 22.10 24.93
C GLU A 77 -9.94 22.87 24.72
N ASN A 78 -9.29 22.70 23.56
CA ASN A 78 -7.92 23.18 23.32
C ASN A 78 -7.67 23.50 21.83
N PRO A 79 -7.98 24.74 21.38
CA PRO A 79 -7.82 25.14 19.98
C PRO A 79 -6.35 25.08 19.50
N ASP A 80 -5.38 25.28 20.39
CA ASP A 80 -3.95 25.17 20.07
C ASP A 80 -3.54 23.75 19.70
N LEU A 81 -4.08 22.73 20.38
CA LEU A 81 -3.83 21.33 20.04
C LEU A 81 -4.58 20.93 18.77
N TYR A 82 -5.80 21.43 18.58
CA TYR A 82 -6.56 21.24 17.36
C TYR A 82 -5.79 21.70 16.12
N SER A 83 -5.23 22.92 16.15
CA SER A 83 -4.46 23.45 15.03
C SER A 83 -3.20 22.63 14.74
N LYS A 84 -2.51 22.12 15.78
CA LYS A 84 -1.31 21.28 15.63
C LYS A 84 -1.64 19.92 15.03
N GLN A 85 -2.63 19.21 15.61
CA GLN A 85 -2.99 17.86 15.19
C GLN A 85 -3.70 17.84 13.83
N PHE A 86 -4.63 18.76 13.60
CA PHE A 86 -5.49 18.78 12.41
C PHE A 86 -5.09 19.83 11.37
N SER A 87 -3.85 20.35 11.42
CA SER A 87 -3.34 21.37 10.49
C SER A 87 -3.60 21.08 9.01
N ARG A 88 -3.52 19.81 8.58
CA ARG A 88 -3.79 19.41 7.18
C ARG A 88 -5.28 19.41 6.84
N PHE A 89 -6.15 19.10 7.79
CA PHE A 89 -7.60 19.15 7.60
C PHE A 89 -8.07 20.59 7.49
N VAL A 90 -7.55 21.47 8.33
CA VAL A 90 -7.81 22.93 8.26
C VAL A 90 -7.36 23.48 6.90
N LYS A 91 -6.16 23.13 6.43
CA LYS A 91 -5.68 23.50 5.09
C LYS A 91 -6.54 22.94 3.95
N GLY A 92 -7.20 21.80 4.17
CA GLY A 92 -8.10 21.16 3.22
C GLY A 92 -9.56 21.62 3.32
N GLY A 93 -9.89 22.49 4.28
CA GLY A 93 -11.27 22.94 4.52
C GLY A 93 -12.22 21.82 4.97
N ILE A 94 -11.71 20.79 5.64
CA ILE A 94 -12.50 19.62 6.06
C ILE A 94 -13.00 19.83 7.49
N GLU A 95 -14.30 20.07 7.63
CA GLU A 95 -14.99 20.17 8.93
C GLU A 95 -15.46 18.80 9.45
N PRO A 96 -15.62 18.61 10.78
CA PRO A 96 -16.02 17.34 11.38
C PRO A 96 -17.38 16.82 10.87
N SER A 97 -18.33 17.71 10.60
CA SER A 97 -19.65 17.35 10.07
C SER A 97 -19.60 16.76 8.64
N SER A 98 -18.54 17.05 7.88
CA SER A 98 -18.42 16.63 6.48
C SER A 98 -17.83 15.22 6.31
N PHE A 99 -17.31 14.59 7.38
CA PHE A 99 -16.58 13.32 7.27
C PHE A 99 -17.43 12.18 6.70
N GLU A 100 -18.65 11.99 7.21
CA GLU A 100 -19.52 10.89 6.75
C GLU A 100 -19.89 11.06 5.27
N ALA A 101 -20.23 12.27 4.85
CA ALA A 101 -20.57 12.59 3.47
C ALA A 101 -19.37 12.37 2.53
N LEU A 102 -18.18 12.81 2.94
CA LEU A 102 -16.93 12.65 2.19
C LEU A 102 -16.64 11.18 1.88
N TYR A 103 -16.68 10.30 2.89
CA TYR A 103 -16.39 8.88 2.70
C TYR A 103 -17.48 8.16 1.91
N LYS A 104 -18.76 8.51 2.09
CA LYS A 104 -19.85 7.96 1.26
C LYS A 104 -19.67 8.32 -0.21
N ALA A 105 -19.33 9.57 -0.51
CA ALA A 105 -19.05 10.02 -1.88
C ALA A 105 -17.83 9.29 -2.46
N ALA A 106 -16.75 9.15 -1.70
CA ALA A 106 -15.56 8.41 -2.12
C ALA A 106 -15.87 6.93 -2.42
N HIS A 107 -16.63 6.26 -1.55
CA HIS A 107 -17.04 4.88 -1.76
C HIS A 107 -17.95 4.72 -3.00
N ALA A 108 -18.82 5.69 -3.29
CA ALA A 108 -19.63 5.68 -4.50
C ALA A 108 -18.76 5.86 -5.75
N ALA A 109 -17.81 6.80 -5.72
CA ALA A 109 -16.90 7.05 -6.84
C ALA A 109 -16.02 5.84 -7.17
N ILE A 110 -15.45 5.17 -6.16
CA ILE A 110 -14.62 3.95 -6.35
C ILE A 110 -15.44 2.78 -6.91
N ARG A 111 -16.72 2.66 -6.51
CA ARG A 111 -17.60 1.63 -7.06
C ARG A 111 -18.01 1.92 -8.50
N ALA A 112 -18.18 3.20 -8.86
CA ALA A 112 -18.50 3.62 -10.21
C ALA A 112 -17.33 3.41 -11.17
N ASP A 113 -16.11 3.76 -10.74
CA ASP A 113 -14.88 3.52 -11.51
C ASP A 113 -13.77 2.95 -10.61
N PRO A 114 -13.53 1.62 -10.67
CA PRO A 114 -12.44 0.98 -9.94
C PRO A 114 -11.09 1.11 -10.65
N SER A 115 -11.01 1.79 -11.80
CA SER A 115 -9.78 1.87 -12.57
C SER A 115 -8.70 2.71 -11.85
N PRO A 116 -7.42 2.34 -11.96
CA PRO A 116 -6.34 3.13 -11.37
C PRO A 116 -6.23 4.51 -12.02
N SER A 117 -6.00 5.54 -11.22
CA SER A 117 -5.75 6.88 -11.76
C SER A 117 -4.51 6.92 -12.67
N PRO A 118 -4.55 7.70 -13.76
CA PRO A 118 -3.43 7.78 -14.69
C PRO A 118 -2.20 8.36 -13.97
N LYS A 119 -1.06 7.67 -14.13
CA LYS A 119 0.21 8.19 -13.62
C LYS A 119 0.54 9.47 -14.38
N LYS A 120 1.02 10.50 -13.66
CA LYS A 120 1.56 11.69 -14.30
C LYS A 120 2.65 11.27 -15.30
N GLU A 121 2.45 11.63 -16.56
CA GLU A 121 3.39 11.31 -17.61
C GLU A 121 4.75 11.93 -17.26
N LYS A 122 5.79 11.09 -17.25
CA LYS A 122 7.16 11.59 -17.18
C LYS A 122 7.40 12.31 -18.50
N LYS A 123 7.64 13.63 -18.47
CA LYS A 123 7.95 14.40 -19.68
C LYS A 123 9.03 13.66 -20.48
N VAL A 124 8.67 13.19 -21.67
CA VAL A 124 9.60 12.54 -22.59
C VAL A 124 10.63 13.60 -22.98
N GLY A 125 11.91 13.36 -22.69
CA GLY A 125 12.97 14.35 -22.86
C GLY A 125 13.30 15.21 -21.63
N ALA A 126 12.72 14.93 -20.45
CA ALA A 126 13.17 15.55 -19.22
C ALA A 126 14.69 15.33 -19.04
N PRO A 127 15.49 16.37 -18.75
CA PRO A 127 16.91 16.22 -18.53
C PRO A 127 17.15 15.21 -17.41
N LYS A 128 18.13 14.32 -17.61
CA LYS A 128 18.51 13.31 -16.60
C LYS A 128 18.66 14.02 -15.24
N PRO A 129 18.06 13.48 -14.16
CA PRO A 129 18.10 14.15 -12.87
C PRO A 129 19.55 14.41 -12.48
N LYS A 130 19.82 15.61 -11.95
CA LYS A 130 21.15 16.02 -11.50
C LYS A 130 21.68 14.99 -10.49
N ARG A 131 22.85 14.45 -10.76
CA ARG A 131 23.50 13.48 -9.87
C ARG A 131 24.22 14.22 -8.74
N TRP A 132 23.73 14.06 -7.51
CA TRP A 132 24.35 14.62 -6.31
C TRP A 132 25.60 13.86 -5.86
N ASN A 133 25.71 12.60 -6.27
CA ASN A 133 26.84 11.75 -5.91
C ASN A 133 28.05 11.99 -6.80
N LYS A 134 29.27 11.85 -6.25
CA LYS A 134 30.52 11.96 -7.01
C LYS A 134 30.65 10.86 -8.06
N VAL A 135 31.11 11.20 -9.27
CA VAL A 135 31.34 10.23 -10.36
C VAL A 135 32.53 9.35 -10.01
N LYS A 136 32.42 8.05 -10.30
CA LYS A 136 33.53 7.11 -10.12
C LYS A 136 34.66 7.55 -11.05
N LEU A 137 35.83 7.86 -10.49
CA LEU A 137 37.01 8.28 -11.26
C LEU A 137 37.34 7.25 -12.36
N ALA A 138 37.93 7.70 -13.47
CA ALA A 138 38.48 6.80 -14.49
C ALA A 138 39.77 6.13 -13.98
N ARG A 139 40.15 4.98 -14.56
CA ARG A 139 41.37 4.25 -14.16
C ARG A 139 42.64 5.07 -14.44
N SER A 140 42.70 5.75 -15.57
CA SER A 140 43.80 6.66 -15.94
C SER A 140 43.98 7.79 -14.93
N SER A 141 42.90 8.47 -14.54
CA SER A 141 42.94 9.54 -13.54
C SER A 141 43.43 9.04 -12.17
N ARG A 142 43.09 7.81 -11.77
CA ARG A 142 43.64 7.19 -10.54
C ARG A 142 45.14 6.95 -10.67
N LYS A 143 45.62 6.40 -11.80
CA LYS A 143 47.05 6.17 -12.05
C LYS A 143 47.85 7.48 -12.05
N ASN A 144 47.35 8.51 -12.74
CA ASN A 144 48.01 9.81 -12.81
C ASN A 144 48.10 10.46 -11.43
N ARG A 145 47.04 10.36 -10.61
CA ARG A 145 47.09 10.82 -9.22
C ARG A 145 48.17 10.11 -8.41
N VAL A 146 48.34 8.79 -8.58
CA VAL A 146 49.41 8.06 -7.89
C VAL A 146 50.78 8.54 -8.35
N GLN A 147 50.99 8.73 -9.66
CA GLN A 147 52.27 9.23 -10.19
C GLN A 147 52.59 10.63 -9.67
N GLN A 148 51.62 11.56 -9.73
CA GLN A 148 51.79 12.92 -9.19
C GLN A 148 52.13 12.91 -7.69
N ARG A 149 51.50 12.04 -6.90
CA ARG A 149 51.84 11.92 -5.47
C ARG A 149 53.24 11.38 -5.25
N LYS A 150 53.70 10.42 -6.06
CA LYS A 150 55.07 9.89 -6.00
C LYS A 150 56.10 10.94 -6.40
N THR A 151 55.89 11.65 -7.51
CA THR A 151 56.83 12.70 -7.96
C THR A 151 56.92 13.84 -6.98
N ALA A 152 55.79 14.28 -6.42
CA ALA A 152 55.77 15.30 -5.37
C ALA A 152 56.57 14.86 -4.13
N TYR A 153 56.39 13.61 -3.70
CA TYR A 153 57.13 13.05 -2.56
C TYR A 153 58.64 12.96 -2.83
N LEU A 154 59.05 12.50 -4.01
CA LEU A 154 60.47 12.45 -4.36
C LEU A 154 61.11 13.85 -4.37
N LYS A 155 60.36 14.86 -4.85
CA LYS A 155 60.80 16.25 -4.85
C LYS A 155 60.96 16.82 -3.43
N THR A 156 60.12 16.42 -2.47
CA THR A 156 60.27 16.86 -1.07
C THR A 156 61.49 16.23 -0.39
N ILE A 157 61.88 15.00 -0.75
CA ILE A 157 63.11 14.38 -0.23
C ILE A 157 64.34 15.09 -0.80
N GLN A 158 64.42 15.25 -2.13
CA GLN A 158 65.56 15.92 -2.78
C GLN A 158 65.71 17.40 -2.39
N GLY A 159 64.63 18.07 -1.99
CA GLY A 159 64.68 19.43 -1.47
C GLY A 159 65.09 19.53 0.00
N GLY A 160 65.00 18.45 0.77
CA GLY A 160 65.45 18.39 2.17
C GLY A 160 66.91 17.98 2.34
N ASP A 161 67.56 17.47 1.30
CA ASP A 161 68.99 17.12 1.28
C ASP A 161 69.89 18.29 0.80
N ASN A 162 69.32 19.45 0.50
CA ASN A 162 70.03 20.65 0.00
C ASN A 162 69.91 21.86 0.95
N GLU A 163 69.85 21.61 2.26
CA GLU A 163 69.96 22.63 3.32
C GLU A 163 70.89 22.12 4.44
#